data_AF-A0A3D3CSM8-F1
#
_entry.id   AF-A0A3D3CSM8-F1
#
_cell.length_a   1.000
_cell.length_b   1.000
_cell.length_c   1.000
_cell.angle_alpha   90.00
_cell.angle_beta   90.00
_cell.angle_gamma   90.00
#
_symmetry.space_group_name_H-M   'P 1'
#
loop_
_entity.id
_entity.type
_entity.pdbx_description
1 polymer ?
#
loop_
_entity_poly.entity_id
_entity_poly.type
_entity_poly.pdbx_seq_one_letter_code
_entity_poly.pdbx_strand_id
1 'polypeptide(L)'
;YHKEYVPFSWRGFWAFGTGALGDMGCHLIDPAFKTVGLGYPSEVECSQVALFEKMWTPDYFPESCPAASSVILKFPGKDGKPDVKMHWMDGGIIPERPEELGADEQFGDNGGGGVLIIGTKGKIMCGTYGSDPKLLPTSRTKEVNVPQTLARVPEGHYVQWVNACLAGYGRNEVSSPFEYAGPLTETILMGNLALRTWNIKVEKTVNGRVQRSFPGRKKLMWDAANMKITNFDEANQFVKREYRKGW
;
A
#
# COMPACT_ATOMS: atom_id res chain seq x y z
N TYR A 1 -21.94 -12.63 -16.60
CA TYR A 1 -21.72 -11.19 -16.88
C TYR A 1 -22.66 -10.39 -15.99
N HIS A 2 -22.16 -9.48 -15.17
CA HIS A 2 -22.99 -8.66 -14.27
C HIS A 2 -22.49 -7.22 -14.27
N LYS A 3 -23.36 -6.27 -14.66
CA LYS A 3 -23.02 -4.86 -14.92
C LYS A 3 -22.41 -4.12 -13.72
N GLU A 4 -22.68 -4.58 -12.51
CA GLU A 4 -22.13 -3.98 -11.27
C GLU A 4 -20.64 -4.31 -11.05
N TYR A 5 -20.10 -5.33 -11.74
CA TYR A 5 -18.68 -5.72 -11.62
C TYR A 5 -17.86 -5.26 -12.82
N VAL A 6 -18.38 -5.47 -14.03
CA VAL A 6 -17.63 -5.22 -15.27
C VAL A 6 -18.07 -3.89 -15.91
N PRO A 7 -17.14 -3.17 -16.57
CA PRO A 7 -15.75 -3.57 -16.85
C PRO A 7 -14.74 -3.26 -15.74
N PHE A 8 -15.10 -2.49 -14.72
CA PHE A 8 -14.10 -1.85 -13.84
C PHE A 8 -14.29 -2.12 -12.34
N SER A 9 -15.54 -2.08 -11.86
CA SER A 9 -15.86 -2.11 -10.43
C SER A 9 -15.45 -3.40 -9.72
N TRP A 10 -15.23 -4.50 -10.44
CA TRP A 10 -14.82 -5.81 -9.90
C TRP A 10 -13.62 -5.71 -8.97
N ARG A 11 -12.69 -4.80 -9.26
CA ARG A 11 -11.47 -4.60 -8.46
C ARG A 11 -11.74 -4.11 -7.03
N GLY A 12 -12.91 -3.51 -6.80
CA GLY A 12 -13.37 -3.06 -5.49
C GLY A 12 -13.97 -4.17 -4.62
N PHE A 13 -14.08 -5.40 -5.12
CA PHE A 13 -14.59 -6.55 -4.37
C PHE A 13 -13.45 -7.51 -4.03
N TRP A 14 -13.37 -7.96 -2.78
CA TRP A 14 -12.28 -8.83 -2.31
C TRP A 14 -12.22 -10.18 -3.02
N ALA A 15 -13.33 -10.60 -3.63
CA ALA A 15 -13.38 -11.82 -4.42
C ALA A 15 -12.56 -11.75 -5.72
N PHE A 16 -12.34 -10.55 -6.27
CA PHE A 16 -11.74 -10.35 -7.59
C PHE A 16 -10.53 -9.42 -7.58
N GLY A 17 -10.47 -8.47 -6.65
CA GLY A 17 -9.39 -7.50 -6.59
C GLY A 17 -9.03 -7.06 -5.19
N THR A 18 -8.30 -5.96 -5.14
CA THR A 18 -7.53 -5.52 -3.98
C THR A 18 -7.74 -4.03 -3.67
N GLY A 19 -8.81 -3.45 -4.20
CA GLY A 19 -9.19 -2.05 -3.94
C GLY A 19 -8.17 -1.04 -4.44
N ALA A 20 -8.32 0.21 -3.97
CA ALA A 20 -7.43 1.31 -4.31
C ALA A 20 -5.99 1.04 -3.87
N LEU A 21 -5.78 0.50 -2.66
CA LEU A 21 -4.46 0.16 -2.15
C LEU A 21 -3.74 -0.86 -3.04
N GLY A 22 -4.40 -1.94 -3.47
CA GLY A 22 -3.75 -2.92 -4.33
C GLY A 22 -3.52 -2.45 -5.76
N ASP A 23 -4.41 -1.61 -6.28
CA ASP A 23 -4.34 -1.07 -7.63
C ASP A 23 -3.29 0.05 -7.77
N MET A 24 -3.32 1.04 -6.88
CA MET A 24 -2.46 2.23 -6.95
C MET A 24 -1.24 2.14 -6.03
N GLY A 25 -1.28 1.30 -4.99
CA GLY A 25 -0.16 1.15 -4.05
C GLY A 25 1.12 0.69 -4.73
N CYS A 26 1.05 -0.21 -5.72
CA CYS A 26 2.24 -0.65 -6.47
C CYS A 26 2.90 0.48 -7.27
N HIS A 27 2.18 1.55 -7.60
CA HIS A 27 2.68 2.69 -8.36
C HIS A 27 3.19 3.83 -7.47
N LEU A 28 2.60 3.99 -6.29
CA LEU A 28 2.88 5.07 -5.35
C LEU A 28 3.87 4.66 -4.25
N ILE A 29 3.84 3.40 -3.81
CA ILE A 29 4.76 2.91 -2.77
C ILE A 29 6.13 2.61 -3.38
N ASP A 30 6.19 2.13 -4.63
CA ASP A 30 7.43 1.72 -5.31
C ASP A 30 8.57 2.75 -5.24
N PRO A 31 8.36 4.05 -5.55
CA PRO A 31 9.43 5.05 -5.47
C PRO A 31 10.03 5.16 -4.06
N ALA A 32 9.20 5.19 -3.01
CA ALA A 32 9.68 5.26 -1.63
C ALA A 32 10.31 3.94 -1.18
N PHE A 33 9.70 2.81 -1.56
CA PHE A 33 10.17 1.47 -1.21
C PHE A 33 11.60 1.24 -1.71
N LYS A 34 11.86 1.57 -2.97
CA LYS A 34 13.18 1.44 -3.59
C LYS A 34 14.18 2.45 -3.06
N THR A 35 13.82 3.72 -2.98
CA THR A 35 14.76 4.81 -2.62
C THR A 35 15.19 4.76 -1.15
N VAL A 36 14.28 4.40 -0.25
CA VAL A 36 14.58 4.27 1.19
C VAL A 36 15.23 2.91 1.49
N GLY A 37 15.04 1.91 0.63
CA GLY A 37 15.55 0.56 0.81
C GLY A 37 14.71 -0.24 1.79
N LEU A 38 13.38 -0.13 1.69
CA LEU A 38 12.45 -0.84 2.55
C LEU A 38 12.53 -2.35 2.32
N GLY A 39 12.27 -3.10 3.38
CA GLY A 39 12.11 -4.56 3.33
C GLY A 39 10.68 -4.92 3.70
N TYR A 40 10.54 -5.93 4.56
CA TYR A 40 9.24 -6.31 5.08
C TYR A 40 8.80 -5.41 6.24
N PRO A 41 7.51 -5.05 6.33
CA PRO A 41 6.98 -4.39 7.51
C PRO A 41 6.98 -5.34 8.71
N SER A 42 6.98 -4.81 9.93
CA SER A 42 6.82 -5.60 11.17
C SER A 42 5.45 -5.45 11.80
N GLU A 43 4.70 -4.41 11.44
CA GLU A 43 3.36 -4.15 11.93
C GLU A 43 2.56 -3.34 10.92
N VAL A 44 1.24 -3.51 10.99
CA VAL A 44 0.26 -2.75 10.22
C VAL A 44 -0.91 -2.36 11.10
N GLU A 45 -1.39 -1.15 10.95
CA GLU A 45 -2.67 -0.70 11.50
C GLU A 45 -3.40 0.13 10.45
N CYS A 46 -4.72 0.18 10.53
CA CYS A 46 -5.50 0.95 9.58
C CYS A 46 -6.70 1.61 10.25
N SER A 47 -7.32 2.53 9.54
CA SER A 47 -8.69 2.96 9.72
C SER A 47 -9.37 3.01 8.35
N GLN A 48 -10.69 2.85 8.34
CA GLN A 48 -11.49 3.02 7.13
C GLN A 48 -12.76 3.80 7.44
N VAL A 49 -13.29 4.48 6.44
CA VAL A 49 -14.51 5.28 6.58
C VAL A 49 -15.71 4.40 6.93
N ALA A 50 -16.59 4.91 7.79
CA ALA A 50 -17.93 4.37 8.00
C ALA A 50 -18.92 5.16 7.14
N LEU A 51 -19.61 4.47 6.24
CA LEU A 51 -20.70 5.05 5.45
C LEU A 51 -22.01 4.86 6.22
N PHE A 52 -22.94 5.82 6.08
CA PHE A 52 -24.22 5.80 6.78
C PHE A 52 -25.34 6.14 5.80
N GLU A 53 -26.06 5.15 5.30
CA GLU A 53 -27.36 5.39 4.64
C GLU A 53 -28.48 5.68 5.65
N LYS A 54 -28.30 5.25 6.90
CA LYS A 54 -29.25 5.42 8.01
C LYS A 54 -28.57 6.03 9.22
N MET A 55 -29.30 6.90 9.93
CA MET A 55 -28.81 7.55 11.15
C MET A 55 -28.31 6.49 12.15
N TRP A 56 -27.09 6.67 12.66
CA TRP A 56 -26.43 5.82 13.66
C TRP A 56 -26.19 4.35 13.28
N THR A 57 -26.48 3.95 12.04
CA THR A 57 -26.28 2.57 11.59
C THR A 57 -25.29 2.59 10.42
N PRO A 58 -24.01 2.31 10.67
CA PRO A 58 -23.03 2.28 9.59
C PRO A 58 -23.32 1.09 8.68
N ASP A 59 -23.15 1.31 7.38
CA ASP A 59 -23.28 0.26 6.38
C ASP A 59 -22.18 -0.79 6.57
N TYR A 60 -22.50 -2.03 6.24
CA TYR A 60 -21.61 -3.17 6.46
C TYR A 60 -21.44 -3.98 5.19
N PHE A 61 -20.35 -3.70 4.47
CA PHE A 61 -19.98 -4.35 3.22
C PHE A 61 -18.65 -5.13 3.38
N PRO A 62 -18.65 -6.29 4.06
CA PRO A 62 -17.42 -7.04 4.31
C PRO A 62 -16.80 -7.64 3.03
N GLU A 63 -17.56 -7.73 1.94
CA GLU A 63 -17.14 -8.28 0.65
C GLU A 63 -16.47 -7.23 -0.27
N SER A 64 -16.51 -5.95 0.10
CA SER A 64 -15.95 -4.85 -0.69
C SER A 64 -14.83 -4.12 0.04
N CYS A 65 -13.96 -3.50 -0.73
CA CYS A 65 -12.95 -2.57 -0.26
C CYS A 65 -13.63 -1.31 0.30
N PRO A 66 -13.04 -0.62 1.29
CA PRO A 66 -13.59 0.64 1.76
C PRO A 66 -13.51 1.73 0.69
N ALA A 67 -14.41 2.70 0.77
CA ALA A 67 -14.39 3.87 -0.11
C ALA A 67 -13.21 4.82 0.19
N ALA A 68 -12.74 4.83 1.44
CA ALA A 68 -11.58 5.58 1.89
C ALA A 68 -10.91 4.88 3.08
N SER A 69 -9.59 4.93 3.13
CA SER A 69 -8.78 4.27 4.12
C SER A 69 -7.51 5.05 4.46
N SER A 70 -7.00 4.79 5.66
CA SER A 70 -5.66 5.19 6.09
C SER A 70 -4.97 3.94 6.64
N VAL A 71 -3.81 3.59 6.09
CA VAL A 71 -3.02 2.42 6.52
C VAL A 71 -1.64 2.89 6.93
N ILE A 72 -1.17 2.44 8.08
CA ILE A 72 0.16 2.73 8.59
C ILE A 72 0.93 1.42 8.70
N LEU A 73 2.05 1.36 8.00
CA LEU A 73 2.99 0.24 8.03
C LEU A 73 4.28 0.71 8.68
N LYS A 74 4.87 -0.11 9.56
CA LYS A 74 6.18 0.16 10.15
C LYS A 74 7.21 -0.81 9.59
N PHE A 75 8.33 -0.28 9.12
CA PHE A 75 9.47 -1.04 8.63
C PHE A 75 10.59 -0.93 9.65
N PRO A 76 11.12 -2.06 10.15
CA PRO A 76 12.32 -2.06 10.97
C PRO A 76 13.49 -1.41 10.23
N GLY A 77 14.19 -0.53 10.91
CA GLY A 77 15.43 0.07 10.40
C GLY A 77 16.51 -0.98 10.14
N LYS A 78 17.39 -0.71 9.18
CA LYS A 78 18.56 -1.53 8.85
C LYS A 78 19.83 -0.70 8.91
N ASP A 79 20.96 -1.33 9.18
CA ASP A 79 22.30 -0.71 9.15
C ASP A 79 22.41 0.58 10.00
N GLY A 80 21.79 0.57 11.19
CA GLY A 80 21.80 1.70 12.12
C GLY A 80 20.83 2.85 11.76
N LYS A 81 20.02 2.71 10.70
CA LYS A 81 18.94 3.66 10.37
C LYS A 81 17.73 3.45 11.28
N PRO A 82 16.94 4.51 11.56
CA PRO A 82 15.73 4.38 12.35
C PRO A 82 14.65 3.61 11.60
N ASP A 83 13.64 3.14 12.34
CA ASP A 83 12.42 2.59 11.77
C ASP A 83 11.71 3.62 10.88
N VAL A 84 11.10 3.14 9.80
CA VAL A 84 10.33 3.96 8.86
C VAL A 84 8.85 3.68 9.04
N LYS A 85 8.04 4.73 9.16
CA LYS A 85 6.57 4.63 9.07
C LYS A 85 6.13 5.05 7.67
N MET A 86 5.36 4.20 7.01
CA MET A 86 4.73 4.51 5.74
C MET A 86 3.24 4.70 5.97
N HIS A 87 2.71 5.83 5.50
CA HIS A 87 1.30 6.17 5.55
C HIS A 87 0.73 6.05 4.15
N TRP A 88 -0.26 5.19 3.97
CA TRP A 88 -1.13 5.14 2.81
C TRP A 88 -2.45 5.82 3.16
N MET A 89 -2.93 6.71 2.30
CA MET A 89 -4.19 7.45 2.49
C MET A 89 -4.90 7.54 1.14
N ASP A 90 -6.16 7.12 1.08
CA ASP A 90 -6.95 7.11 -0.15
C ASP A 90 -8.40 7.57 0.07
N GLY A 91 -9.19 7.60 -1.02
CA GLY A 91 -10.61 7.94 -0.97
C GLY A 91 -10.90 9.40 -0.59
N GLY A 92 -10.00 10.32 -0.96
CA GLY A 92 -10.08 11.75 -0.64
C GLY A 92 -9.39 12.13 0.66
N ILE A 93 -8.87 11.17 1.42
CA ILE A 93 -8.01 11.43 2.57
C ILE A 93 -6.59 11.70 2.05
N ILE A 94 -6.03 12.86 2.42
CA ILE A 94 -4.64 13.24 2.10
C ILE A 94 -3.89 13.60 3.39
N PRO A 95 -2.56 13.46 3.43
CA PRO A 95 -1.78 13.93 4.57
C PRO A 95 -1.88 15.46 4.71
N GLU A 96 -1.50 15.93 5.89
CA GLU A 96 -1.34 17.37 6.13
C GLU A 96 -0.37 17.98 5.12
N ARG A 97 -0.68 19.19 4.64
CA ARG A 97 0.19 19.94 3.74
C ARG A 97 1.51 20.22 4.45
N PRO A 98 2.67 19.88 3.87
CA PRO A 98 3.95 20.31 4.42
C PRO A 98 4.02 21.84 4.49
N GLU A 99 4.52 22.39 5.59
CA GLU A 99 4.66 23.84 5.78
C GLU A 99 5.50 24.51 4.69
N GLU A 100 6.46 23.78 4.11
CA GLU A 100 7.34 24.28 3.05
C GLU A 100 6.70 24.26 1.66
N LEU A 101 5.49 23.71 1.51
CA LEU A 101 4.74 23.72 0.25
C LEU A 101 3.75 24.89 0.27
N GLY A 102 3.91 25.83 -0.66
CA GLY A 102 3.02 26.99 -0.76
C GLY A 102 1.55 26.59 -0.89
N ALA A 103 0.66 27.46 -0.42
CA ALA A 103 -0.78 27.17 -0.34
C ALA A 103 -1.39 26.77 -1.71
N ASP A 104 -0.93 27.42 -2.78
CA ASP A 104 -1.39 27.21 -4.15
C ASP A 104 -0.49 26.25 -4.95
N GLU A 105 0.57 25.71 -4.33
CA GLU A 105 1.44 24.74 -4.99
C GLU A 105 0.77 23.36 -5.03
N GLN A 106 0.97 22.67 -6.17
CA GLN A 106 0.46 21.33 -6.36
C GLN A 106 1.07 20.36 -5.35
N PHE A 107 0.22 19.61 -4.64
CA PHE A 107 0.63 18.55 -3.73
C PHE A 107 0.43 17.18 -4.38
N GLY A 108 1.51 16.55 -4.83
CA GLY A 108 1.46 15.33 -5.63
C GLY A 108 1.39 15.62 -7.13
N ASP A 109 0.51 14.93 -7.85
CA ASP A 109 0.30 15.05 -9.30
C ASP A 109 -1.13 15.49 -9.68
N ASN A 110 -1.37 15.66 -10.99
CA ASN A 110 -2.66 16.11 -11.53
C ASN A 110 -3.79 15.09 -11.34
N GLY A 111 -3.46 13.81 -11.10
CA GLY A 111 -4.43 12.75 -10.86
C GLY A 111 -4.85 12.63 -9.39
N GLY A 112 -4.29 13.47 -8.50
CA GLY A 112 -4.53 13.39 -7.05
C GLY A 112 -3.69 12.31 -6.36
N GLY A 113 -2.72 11.71 -7.05
CA GLY A 113 -1.75 10.77 -6.49
C GLY A 113 -0.46 11.48 -6.08
N GLY A 114 0.31 10.87 -5.19
CA GLY A 114 1.63 11.40 -4.85
C GLY A 114 2.31 10.66 -3.71
N VAL A 115 3.60 10.92 -3.58
CA VAL A 115 4.47 10.35 -2.54
C VAL A 115 5.16 11.50 -1.84
N LEU A 116 5.18 11.47 -0.51
CA LEU A 116 5.96 12.40 0.32
C LEU A 116 6.95 11.59 1.15
N ILE A 117 8.24 11.82 0.95
CA ILE A 117 9.31 11.20 1.73
C ILE A 117 9.89 12.27 2.66
N ILE A 118 9.85 12.00 3.97
CA ILE A 118 10.28 12.92 5.02
C ILE A 118 11.62 12.44 5.58
N GLY A 119 12.67 13.22 5.35
CA GLY A 119 14.00 12.98 5.90
C GLY A 119 14.40 14.00 6.97
N THR A 120 15.53 13.77 7.63
CA THR A 120 16.05 14.65 8.68
C THR A 120 16.56 16.01 8.17
N LYS A 121 16.81 16.14 6.87
CA LYS A 121 17.34 17.36 6.23
C LYS A 121 16.34 18.06 5.30
N GLY A 122 15.12 17.55 5.24
CA GLY A 122 14.08 18.06 4.35
C GLY A 122 13.20 16.96 3.80
N LYS A 123 12.30 17.35 2.90
CA LYS A 123 11.29 16.48 2.31
C LYS A 123 11.45 16.48 0.79
N ILE A 124 11.11 15.36 0.17
CA ILE A 124 10.98 15.23 -1.29
C ILE A 124 9.59 14.70 -1.60
N MET A 125 8.94 15.26 -2.60
CA MET A 125 7.68 14.77 -3.12
C MET A 125 7.82 14.34 -4.58
N CYS A 126 7.01 13.40 -5.02
CA CYS A 126 6.88 13.04 -6.43
C CYS A 126 5.45 12.58 -6.75
N GLY A 127 5.10 12.59 -8.03
CA GLY A 127 3.85 12.03 -8.54
C GLY A 127 3.88 10.50 -8.66
N THR A 128 2.81 9.96 -9.21
CA THR A 128 2.67 8.53 -9.53
C THR A 128 3.87 8.04 -10.36
N TYR A 129 4.38 6.83 -10.07
CA TYR A 129 5.58 6.25 -10.70
C TYR A 129 6.88 7.02 -10.42
N GLY A 130 6.88 7.92 -9.43
CA GLY A 130 8.05 8.75 -9.12
C GLY A 130 8.28 9.89 -10.10
N SER A 131 7.24 10.29 -10.86
CA SER A 131 7.33 11.38 -11.83
C SER A 131 7.54 12.74 -11.15
N ASP A 132 8.20 13.67 -11.85
CA ASP A 132 8.39 15.06 -11.43
C ASP A 132 8.82 15.24 -9.94
N PRO A 133 9.94 14.61 -9.52
CA PRO A 133 10.40 14.70 -8.13
C PRO A 133 10.83 16.13 -7.78
N LYS A 134 10.33 16.65 -6.67
CA LYS A 134 10.58 18.01 -6.16
C LYS A 134 11.02 17.97 -4.71
N LEU A 135 12.07 18.71 -4.38
CA LEU A 135 12.42 18.99 -2.98
C LEU A 135 11.39 19.97 -2.39
N LEU A 136 11.24 19.96 -1.07
CA LEU A 136 10.50 21.00 -0.36
C LEU A 136 11.46 21.91 0.44
N PRO A 137 11.29 23.26 0.36
CA PRO A 137 10.42 23.98 -0.58
C PRO A 137 10.81 23.77 -2.05
N THR A 138 9.85 23.86 -2.97
CA THR A 138 10.02 23.47 -4.40
C THR A 138 11.10 24.26 -5.13
N SER A 139 11.39 25.48 -4.67
CA SER A 139 12.50 26.31 -5.14
C SER A 139 13.84 25.59 -5.10
N ARG A 140 14.06 24.73 -4.10
CA ARG A 140 15.32 23.95 -3.93
C ARG A 140 15.52 22.89 -5.00
N THR A 141 14.47 22.50 -5.73
CA THR A 141 14.60 21.52 -6.82
C THR A 141 15.60 22.01 -7.88
N LYS A 142 15.73 23.33 -8.06
CA LYS A 142 16.70 23.94 -8.99
C LYS A 142 18.16 23.79 -8.55
N GLU A 143 18.39 23.50 -7.28
CA GLU A 143 19.73 23.29 -6.71
C GLU A 143 20.22 21.84 -6.93
N VAL A 144 19.33 20.94 -7.34
CA VAL A 144 19.65 19.52 -7.52
C VAL A 144 20.48 19.33 -8.78
N ASN A 145 21.76 19.01 -8.58
CA ASN A 145 22.65 18.54 -9.62
C ASN A 145 23.35 17.27 -9.13
N VAL A 146 22.76 16.11 -9.43
CA VAL A 146 23.27 14.80 -9.01
C VAL A 146 23.56 13.92 -10.23
N PRO A 147 24.64 13.10 -10.19
CA PRO A 147 24.95 12.20 -11.29
C PRO A 147 23.86 11.15 -11.45
N GLN A 148 23.57 10.77 -12.70
CA GLN A 148 22.69 9.64 -12.98
C GLN A 148 23.45 8.33 -12.74
N THR A 149 23.06 7.58 -11.71
CA THR A 149 23.76 6.35 -11.29
C THR A 149 23.00 5.07 -11.60
N LEU A 150 21.68 5.15 -11.82
CA LEU A 150 20.83 3.99 -12.11
C LEU A 150 20.76 3.76 -13.62
N ALA A 151 20.93 2.51 -14.06
CA ALA A 151 20.71 2.13 -15.46
C ALA A 151 19.25 2.43 -15.87
N ARG A 152 19.07 2.90 -17.10
CA ARG A 152 17.74 3.08 -17.71
C ARG A 152 17.45 1.88 -18.59
N VAL A 153 16.15 1.61 -18.82
CA VAL A 153 15.68 0.55 -19.72
C VAL A 153 15.06 1.22 -20.96
N PRO A 154 15.88 1.70 -21.91
CA PRO A 154 15.40 2.45 -23.08
C PRO A 154 14.46 1.63 -23.97
N GLU A 155 14.62 0.30 -24.01
CA GLU A 155 13.75 -0.63 -24.73
C GLU A 155 12.42 -0.93 -24.02
N GLY A 156 12.27 -0.48 -22.76
CA GLY A 156 11.13 -0.77 -21.91
C GLY A 156 11.23 -2.11 -21.16
N HIS A 157 10.62 -2.17 -19.97
CA HIS A 157 10.71 -3.32 -19.07
C HIS A 157 10.15 -4.63 -19.66
N TYR A 158 9.18 -4.55 -20.57
CA TYR A 158 8.66 -5.73 -21.28
C TYR A 158 9.69 -6.38 -22.20
N VAL A 159 10.39 -5.58 -23.01
CA VAL A 159 11.43 -6.08 -23.92
C VAL A 159 12.63 -6.59 -23.12
N GLN A 160 13.01 -5.88 -22.05
CA GLN A 160 14.05 -6.35 -21.14
C GLN A 160 13.71 -7.74 -20.56
N TRP A 161 12.47 -7.97 -20.13
CA TRP A 161 12.04 -9.27 -19.63
C TRP A 161 12.16 -10.37 -20.69
N VAL A 162 11.70 -10.13 -21.91
CA VAL A 162 11.84 -11.08 -23.03
C VAL A 162 13.31 -11.40 -23.29
N ASN A 163 14.17 -10.39 -23.33
CA ASN A 163 15.61 -10.57 -23.52
C ASN A 163 16.24 -11.39 -22.39
N ALA A 164 15.82 -11.17 -21.14
CA ALA A 164 16.29 -11.96 -20.00
C ALA A 164 15.84 -13.43 -20.08
N CYS A 165 14.60 -13.70 -20.49
CA CYS A 165 14.10 -15.05 -20.74
C CYS A 165 14.92 -15.78 -21.82
N LEU A 166 15.22 -15.10 -22.94
CA LEU A 166 15.99 -15.68 -24.04
C LEU A 166 17.45 -15.95 -23.67
N ALA A 167 18.06 -15.08 -22.86
CA ALA A 167 19.42 -15.28 -22.37
C ALA A 167 19.53 -16.52 -21.46
N GLY A 168 18.51 -16.76 -20.64
CA GLY A 168 18.43 -17.83 -19.64
C GLY A 168 18.58 -17.32 -18.21
N TYR A 169 18.16 -18.15 -17.24
CA TYR A 169 18.13 -17.77 -15.82
C TYR A 169 19.50 -17.26 -15.33
N GLY A 170 19.50 -16.10 -14.66
CA GLY A 170 20.69 -15.47 -14.09
C GLY A 170 21.68 -14.88 -15.11
N ARG A 171 21.34 -14.86 -16.41
CA ARG A 171 22.23 -14.37 -17.46
C ARG A 171 21.95 -12.96 -17.93
N ASN A 172 20.90 -12.33 -17.39
CA ASN A 172 20.58 -10.93 -17.66
C ASN A 172 19.89 -10.29 -16.45
N GLU A 173 20.00 -8.97 -16.33
CA GLU A 173 19.34 -8.20 -15.28
C GLU A 173 17.98 -7.68 -15.73
N VAL A 174 17.06 -7.53 -14.78
CA VAL A 174 15.72 -6.99 -14.99
C VAL A 174 15.47 -5.82 -14.05
N SER A 175 14.67 -4.83 -14.45
CA SER A 175 14.42 -3.64 -13.63
C SER A 175 13.54 -3.87 -12.40
N SER A 176 12.83 -5.01 -12.35
CA SER A 176 11.94 -5.41 -11.26
C SER A 176 12.06 -6.93 -10.98
N PRO A 177 13.15 -7.38 -10.33
CA PRO A 177 13.35 -8.79 -10.00
C PRO A 177 12.42 -9.23 -8.85
N PHE A 178 12.21 -10.54 -8.66
CA PHE A 178 11.27 -11.06 -7.65
C PHE A 178 11.71 -10.76 -6.21
N GLU A 179 13.01 -10.69 -5.96
CA GLU A 179 13.61 -10.29 -4.69
C GLU A 179 13.23 -8.86 -4.29
N TYR A 180 12.83 -8.04 -5.27
CA TYR A 180 12.29 -6.70 -5.08
C TYR A 180 10.75 -6.69 -5.11
N ALA A 181 10.16 -7.25 -6.16
CA ALA A 181 8.72 -7.19 -6.40
C ALA A 181 7.90 -7.99 -5.36
N GLY A 182 8.47 -9.07 -4.81
CA GLY A 182 7.86 -9.87 -3.76
C GLY A 182 7.61 -9.07 -2.47
N PRO A 183 8.66 -8.53 -1.82
CA PRO A 183 8.51 -7.69 -0.63
C PRO A 183 7.60 -6.46 -0.83
N LEU A 184 7.66 -5.81 -1.99
CA LEU A 184 6.76 -4.70 -2.33
C LEU A 184 5.31 -5.18 -2.39
N THR A 185 5.05 -6.30 -3.05
CA THR A 185 3.70 -6.90 -3.12
C THR A 185 3.20 -7.29 -1.74
N GLU A 186 4.03 -7.94 -0.93
CA GLU A 186 3.67 -8.34 0.44
C GLU A 186 3.30 -7.12 1.29
N THR A 187 4.06 -6.02 1.18
CA THR A 187 3.75 -4.75 1.86
C THR A 187 2.34 -4.24 1.55
N ILE A 188 1.97 -4.24 0.26
CA ILE A 188 0.64 -3.78 -0.18
C ILE A 188 -0.45 -4.71 0.34
N LEU A 189 -0.22 -6.02 0.23
CA LEU A 189 -1.16 -7.04 0.69
C LEU A 189 -1.33 -7.02 2.21
N MET A 190 -0.30 -6.65 2.98
CA MET A 190 -0.40 -6.46 4.43
C MET A 190 -1.36 -5.34 4.80
N GLY A 191 -1.40 -4.25 4.03
CA GLY A 191 -2.41 -3.21 4.21
C GLY A 191 -3.82 -3.70 3.89
N ASN A 192 -4.00 -4.45 2.80
CA ASN A 192 -5.29 -5.06 2.47
C ASN A 192 -5.74 -6.07 3.53
N LEU A 193 -4.82 -6.85 4.10
CA LEU A 193 -5.11 -7.75 5.22
C LEU A 193 -5.67 -6.96 6.41
N ALA A 194 -5.04 -5.85 6.80
CA ALA A 194 -5.54 -5.00 7.87
C ALA A 194 -6.97 -4.47 7.57
N LEU A 195 -7.20 -3.97 6.35
CA LEU A 195 -8.54 -3.50 5.93
C LEU A 195 -9.60 -4.60 5.97
N ARG A 196 -9.26 -5.82 5.55
CA ARG A 196 -10.19 -6.97 5.65
C ARG A 196 -10.48 -7.35 7.10
N THR A 197 -9.47 -7.35 7.96
CA THR A 197 -9.65 -7.65 9.39
C THR A 197 -10.49 -6.61 10.12
N TRP A 198 -10.48 -5.35 9.68
CA TRP A 198 -11.28 -4.27 10.27
C TRP A 198 -12.79 -4.58 10.27
N ASN A 199 -13.25 -5.35 9.29
CA ASN A 199 -14.64 -5.76 9.11
C ASN A 199 -14.99 -7.09 9.77
N ILE A 200 -14.04 -7.80 10.40
CA ILE A 200 -14.36 -8.99 11.20
C ILE A 200 -15.24 -8.55 12.36
N LYS A 201 -16.50 -9.01 12.35
CA LYS A 201 -17.53 -8.66 13.33
C LYS A 201 -17.85 -9.88 14.17
N VAL A 202 -17.81 -9.72 15.49
CA VAL A 202 -18.22 -10.74 16.46
C VAL A 202 -19.49 -10.24 17.15
N GLU A 203 -20.52 -11.08 17.16
CA GLU A 203 -21.79 -10.80 17.84
C GLU A 203 -21.95 -11.77 19.02
N LYS A 204 -22.27 -11.23 20.20
CA LYS A 204 -22.54 -12.02 21.42
C LYS A 204 -23.82 -11.51 22.07
N THR A 205 -24.69 -12.41 22.49
CA THR A 205 -25.88 -12.04 23.26
C THR A 205 -25.56 -12.10 24.75
N VAL A 206 -25.65 -10.95 25.43
CA VAL A 206 -25.42 -10.83 26.87
C VAL A 206 -26.67 -10.21 27.49
N ASN A 207 -27.31 -10.90 28.44
CA ASN A 207 -28.55 -10.46 29.10
C ASN A 207 -29.66 -10.07 28.11
N GLY A 208 -29.83 -10.85 27.04
CA GLY A 208 -30.83 -10.61 26.00
C GLY A 208 -30.51 -9.47 25.02
N ARG A 209 -29.32 -8.85 25.11
CA ARG A 209 -28.87 -7.79 24.20
C ARG A 209 -27.73 -8.27 23.32
N VAL A 210 -27.83 -8.04 22.02
CA VAL A 210 -26.74 -8.31 21.07
C VAL A 210 -25.66 -7.25 21.23
N GLN A 211 -24.47 -7.67 21.65
CA GLN A 211 -23.25 -6.87 21.66
C GLN A 211 -22.43 -7.19 20.42
N ARG A 212 -21.99 -6.14 19.72
CA ARG A 212 -21.16 -6.24 18.52
C ARG A 212 -19.77 -5.72 18.84
N SER A 213 -18.74 -6.45 18.45
CA SER A 213 -17.35 -5.99 18.51
C SER A 213 -16.64 -6.25 17.20
N PHE A 214 -15.56 -5.49 16.97
CA PHE A 214 -14.71 -5.62 15.79
C PHE A 214 -13.26 -5.85 16.23
N PRO A 215 -12.90 -7.09 16.59
CA PRO A 215 -11.61 -7.38 17.22
C PRO A 215 -10.39 -7.10 16.34
N GLY A 216 -10.58 -7.00 15.02
CA GLY A 216 -9.51 -6.64 14.07
C GLY A 216 -9.20 -5.15 14.00
N ARG A 217 -9.96 -4.28 14.68
CA ARG A 217 -9.68 -2.83 14.75
C ARG A 217 -8.56 -2.54 15.76
N LYS A 218 -7.35 -3.00 15.44
CA LYS A 218 -6.15 -2.88 16.25
C LYS A 218 -4.91 -3.00 15.38
N LYS A 219 -3.76 -2.66 15.93
CA LYS A 219 -2.46 -2.95 15.33
C LYS A 219 -2.24 -4.46 15.22
N LEU A 220 -1.82 -4.92 14.05
CA LEU A 220 -1.47 -6.30 13.76
C LEU A 220 0.05 -6.43 13.68
N MET A 221 0.59 -7.45 14.35
CA MET A 221 2.02 -7.75 14.36
C MET A 221 2.35 -8.81 13.31
N TRP A 222 3.31 -8.52 12.44
CA TRP A 222 3.67 -9.37 11.29
C TRP A 222 5.02 -10.05 11.48
N ASP A 223 5.01 -11.38 11.39
CA ASP A 223 6.20 -12.20 11.23
C ASP A 223 6.37 -12.54 9.75
N ALA A 224 7.17 -11.73 9.05
CA ALA A 224 7.41 -11.88 7.62
C ALA A 224 8.11 -13.21 7.25
N ALA A 225 9.01 -13.70 8.12
CA ALA A 225 9.73 -14.94 7.85
C ALA A 225 8.79 -16.16 7.83
N ASN A 226 7.79 -16.16 8.71
CA ASN A 226 6.78 -17.22 8.79
C ASN A 226 5.48 -16.90 8.05
N MET A 227 5.38 -15.72 7.43
CA MET A 227 4.16 -15.15 6.86
C MET A 227 2.96 -15.30 7.81
N LYS A 228 3.03 -14.68 8.99
CA LYS A 228 2.00 -14.86 10.03
C LYS A 228 1.70 -13.60 10.83
N ILE A 229 0.42 -13.34 11.07
CA ILE A 229 -0.06 -12.40 12.08
C ILE A 229 0.01 -13.08 13.45
N THR A 230 0.73 -12.49 14.39
CA THR A 230 1.07 -13.15 15.68
C THR A 230 0.14 -12.78 16.83
N ASN A 231 -0.63 -11.69 16.71
CA ASN A 231 -1.48 -11.16 17.79
C ASN A 231 -2.99 -11.17 17.46
N PHE A 232 -3.38 -11.80 16.36
CA PHE A 232 -4.78 -11.99 15.96
C PHE A 232 -4.92 -13.15 14.96
N ASP A 233 -5.24 -14.34 15.45
CA ASP A 233 -5.21 -15.55 14.63
C ASP A 233 -6.21 -15.52 13.47
N GLU A 234 -7.40 -14.93 13.65
CA GLU A 234 -8.42 -14.82 12.62
C GLU A 234 -7.94 -14.01 11.41
N ALA A 235 -6.95 -13.12 11.57
CA ALA A 235 -6.37 -12.40 10.44
C ALA A 235 -5.62 -13.32 9.46
N ASN A 236 -5.09 -14.45 9.94
CA ASN A 236 -4.31 -15.38 9.12
C ASN A 236 -5.16 -16.07 8.03
N GLN A 237 -6.49 -16.04 8.13
CA GLN A 237 -7.38 -16.49 7.06
C GLN A 237 -7.20 -15.71 5.73
N PHE A 238 -6.59 -14.53 5.80
CA PHE A 238 -6.32 -13.67 4.64
C PHE A 238 -4.90 -13.76 4.10
N VAL A 239 -4.00 -14.51 4.77
CA VAL A 239 -2.59 -14.62 4.37
C VAL A 239 -2.42 -15.64 3.24
N LYS A 240 -3.16 -16.76 3.31
CA LYS A 240 -3.10 -17.84 2.30
C LYS A 240 -4.51 -18.16 1.83
N ARG A 241 -4.60 -18.60 0.58
CA ARG A 241 -5.83 -19.14 0.00
C ARG A 241 -5.77 -20.67 0.01
N GLU A 242 -6.91 -21.30 0.30
CA GLU A 242 -7.08 -22.71 0.00
C GLU A 242 -7.23 -22.90 -1.51
N TYR A 243 -6.23 -23.53 -2.12
CA TYR A 243 -6.28 -23.91 -3.53
C TYR A 243 -7.23 -25.10 -3.69
N ARG A 244 -7.91 -25.15 -4.84
CA ARG A 244 -8.77 -26.27 -5.19
C ARG A 244 -7.92 -27.54 -5.31
N LYS A 245 -8.34 -28.64 -4.68
CA LYS A 245 -7.65 -29.93 -4.76
C LYS A 245 -7.25 -30.28 -6.20
N GLY A 246 -5.94 -30.50 -6.42
CA GLY A 246 -5.36 -30.81 -7.73
C GLY A 246 -4.69 -29.63 -8.44
N TRP A 247 -4.70 -28.44 -7.83
CA TRP A 247 -3.95 -27.24 -8.18
C TRP A 247 -3.13 -26.79 -6.96
#